data_AF-A0A9D7BCT1-F1
#
_entry.id   AF-A0A9D7BCT1-F1
#
_cell.length_a   1.000
_cell.length_b   1.000
_cell.length_c   1.000
_cell.angle_alpha   90.00
_cell.angle_beta   90.00
_cell.angle_gamma   90.00
#
_symmetry.space_group_name_H-M   'P 1'
#
loop_
_entity.id
_entity.type
_entity.pdbx_description
1 polymer ?
#
loop_
_entity_poly.entity_id
_entity_poly.type
_entity_poly.pdbx_seq_one_letter_code
_entity_poly.pdbx_strand_id
1 'polypeptide(L)'
;MPRIFNSIRQRLLKENRLTRYLVYAIGEIVLVVIGILIALSINTWNKGRQDLQAQYELLQDLRDDLVIQQELIAEQITFEAGFVSQIDSARGYERGQIGAVELQAILFRLTTRHTFVANKATMSKMTSSGQIALIRNASLENSIVRYYQLSDYTTTVTNNNNLFIVDMQYGPFVSDNALGFGCAATGEMENELMLDREKRYLLRMKLLQRERLAKAAIGRFKTLQTATNELLELIDHELKGS
;
A
#
# COMPACT_ATOMS: atom_id res chain seq x y z
N MET A 1 34.73 -21.10 71.90
CA MET A 1 34.92 -20.73 70.47
C MET A 1 36.41 -20.83 70.13
N PRO A 2 36.80 -21.39 68.98
CA PRO A 2 38.13 -21.97 68.81
C PRO A 2 39.21 -20.90 68.60
N ARG A 3 40.18 -20.79 69.53
CA ARG A 3 41.37 -19.91 69.45
C ARG A 3 42.26 -20.14 68.21
N ILE A 4 42.06 -21.26 67.53
CA ILE A 4 42.78 -21.69 66.32
C ILE A 4 42.50 -20.74 65.13
N PHE A 5 41.28 -20.18 65.03
CA PHE A 5 40.94 -19.25 63.95
C PHE A 5 41.67 -17.90 64.08
N ASN A 6 41.92 -17.44 65.31
CA ASN A 6 42.60 -16.17 65.55
C ASN A 6 44.10 -16.23 65.22
N SER A 7 44.76 -17.36 65.49
CA SER A 7 46.18 -17.56 65.17
C SER A 7 46.44 -17.81 63.68
N ILE A 8 45.49 -18.45 62.97
CA ILE A 8 45.53 -18.58 61.50
C ILE A 8 45.34 -17.20 60.84
N ARG A 9 44.39 -16.39 61.34
CA ARG A 9 44.11 -15.03 60.85
C ARG A 9 45.33 -14.11 61.02
N GLN A 10 46.00 -14.18 62.17
CA GLN A 10 47.22 -13.39 62.43
C GLN A 10 48.44 -13.85 61.62
N ARG A 11 48.58 -15.14 61.31
CA ARG A 11 49.67 -15.65 60.45
C ARG A 11 49.45 -15.33 58.96
N LEU A 12 48.22 -15.43 58.47
CA LEU A 12 47.88 -15.05 57.08
C LEU A 12 47.99 -13.55 56.79
N LEU A 13 47.78 -12.71 57.81
CA LEU A 13 47.98 -11.25 57.72
C LEU A 13 49.46 -10.84 57.82
N LYS A 14 50.33 -11.69 58.37
CA LYS A 14 51.76 -11.42 58.55
C LYS A 14 52.62 -11.86 57.34
N GLU A 15 52.11 -12.76 56.51
CA GLU A 15 52.71 -13.10 55.23
C GLU A 15 51.95 -12.38 54.11
N ASN A 16 52.64 -11.74 53.16
CA ASN A 16 52.08 -11.10 51.94
C ASN A 16 51.28 -12.05 51.01
N ARG A 17 50.88 -13.23 51.50
CA ARG A 17 50.10 -14.25 50.79
C ARG A 17 48.65 -13.79 50.57
N LEU A 18 48.01 -13.14 51.55
CA LEU A 18 46.63 -12.63 51.39
C LEU A 18 46.52 -11.61 50.24
N THR A 19 47.49 -10.69 50.15
CA THR A 19 47.57 -9.70 49.05
C THR A 19 47.79 -10.39 47.71
N ARG A 20 48.63 -11.43 47.64
CA ARG A 20 48.78 -12.24 46.42
C ARG A 20 47.46 -12.89 46.01
N TYR A 21 46.77 -13.60 46.92
CA TYR A 21 45.49 -14.24 46.60
C TYR A 21 44.41 -13.25 46.16
N LEU A 22 44.37 -12.06 46.76
CA LEU A 22 43.47 -10.97 46.33
C LEU A 22 43.80 -10.46 44.93
N VAL A 23 45.08 -10.22 44.60
CA VAL A 23 45.49 -9.78 43.25
C VAL A 23 45.17 -10.84 42.20
N TYR A 24 45.39 -12.13 42.50
CA TYR A 24 45.03 -13.22 41.60
C TYR A 24 43.51 -13.34 41.41
N ALA A 25 42.71 -13.23 42.48
CA ALA A 25 41.25 -13.27 42.39
C ALA A 25 40.67 -12.07 41.61
N ILE A 26 41.23 -10.87 41.78
CA ILE A 26 40.87 -9.69 41.00
C ILE A 26 41.24 -9.88 39.53
N GLY A 27 42.44 -10.42 39.25
CA GLY A 27 42.87 -10.75 37.90
C GLY A 27 41.92 -11.73 37.20
N GLU A 28 41.49 -12.77 37.91
CA GLU A 28 40.51 -13.75 37.41
C GLU A 28 39.15 -13.10 37.10
N ILE A 29 38.63 -12.26 38.01
CA ILE A 29 37.38 -11.54 37.78
C ILE A 29 37.50 -10.62 36.55
N VAL A 30 38.57 -9.85 36.44
CA VAL A 30 38.79 -8.96 35.28
C VAL A 30 38.85 -9.75 33.98
N LEU A 31 39.53 -10.91 33.98
CA LEU A 31 39.63 -11.78 32.81
C LEU A 31 38.27 -12.37 32.41
N VAL A 32 37.45 -12.80 33.39
CA VAL A 32 36.07 -13.26 33.17
C VAL A 32 35.21 -12.13 32.62
N VAL A 33 35.29 -10.92 33.17
CA VAL A 33 34.52 -9.76 32.68
C VAL A 33 34.90 -9.42 31.24
N ILE A 34 36.19 -9.40 30.90
CA ILE A 34 36.65 -9.18 29.52
C ILE A 34 36.08 -10.26 28.59
N GLY A 35 36.08 -11.53 29.01
CA GLY A 35 35.48 -12.63 28.25
C GLY A 35 33.99 -12.42 27.97
N ILE A 36 33.22 -12.01 28.98
CA ILE A 36 31.78 -11.70 28.83
C ILE A 36 31.55 -10.51 27.89
N LEU A 37 32.34 -9.45 28.02
CA LEU A 37 32.22 -8.26 27.18
C LEU A 37 32.53 -8.57 25.71
N ILE A 38 33.56 -9.38 25.43
CA ILE A 38 33.89 -9.82 24.07
C ILE A 38 32.75 -10.69 23.51
N ALA A 39 32.22 -11.63 24.29
CA ALA A 39 31.10 -12.48 23.87
C ALA A 39 29.84 -11.65 23.54
N LEU A 40 29.48 -10.69 24.41
CA LEU A 40 28.39 -9.74 24.16
C LEU A 40 28.63 -8.88 22.93
N SER A 41 29.86 -8.43 22.71
CA SER A 41 30.23 -7.61 21.55
C SER A 41 30.09 -8.39 20.25
N ILE A 42 30.59 -9.63 20.20
CA ILE A 42 30.44 -10.53 19.04
C ILE A 42 28.96 -10.82 18.76
N ASN A 43 28.18 -11.12 19.79
CA ASN A 43 26.75 -11.38 19.64
C ASN A 43 25.99 -10.15 19.12
N THR A 44 26.29 -8.96 19.66
CA THR A 44 25.68 -7.69 19.23
C THR A 44 26.04 -7.36 17.79
N TRP A 45 27.30 -7.58 17.39
CA TRP A 45 27.75 -7.37 16.01
C TRP A 45 27.10 -8.35 15.03
N ASN A 46 27.02 -9.64 15.38
CA ASN A 46 26.35 -10.64 14.55
C ASN A 46 24.85 -10.32 14.39
N LYS A 47 24.16 -9.95 15.47
CA LYS A 47 22.77 -9.49 15.42
C LYS A 47 22.61 -8.26 14.51
N GLY A 48 23.49 -7.27 14.64
CA GLY A 48 23.47 -6.08 13.78
C GLY A 48 23.63 -6.39 12.29
N ARG A 49 24.44 -7.40 11.94
CA ARG A 49 24.55 -7.92 10.55
C ARG A 49 23.29 -8.63 10.07
N GLN A 50 22.69 -9.47 10.92
CA GLN A 50 21.43 -10.15 10.59
C GLN A 50 20.29 -9.16 10.39
N ASP A 51 20.21 -8.12 11.22
CA ASP A 51 19.20 -7.06 11.11
C ASP A 51 19.36 -6.27 9.80
N LEU A 52 20.61 -6.00 9.36
CA LEU A 52 20.88 -5.34 8.07
C LEU A 52 20.46 -6.21 6.88
N GLN A 53 20.79 -7.50 6.91
CA GLN A 53 20.39 -8.44 5.86
C GLN A 53 18.87 -8.54 5.78
N ALA A 54 18.19 -8.65 6.92
CA ALA A 54 16.73 -8.69 6.98
C ALA A 54 16.09 -7.38 6.50
N GLN A 55 16.68 -6.22 6.82
CA GLN A 55 16.24 -4.93 6.29
C GLN A 55 16.38 -4.88 4.76
N TYR A 56 17.49 -5.35 4.22
CA TYR A 56 17.72 -5.38 2.77
C TYR A 56 16.69 -6.24 2.04
N GLU A 57 16.47 -7.48 2.50
CA GLU A 57 15.44 -8.38 1.94
C GLU A 57 14.05 -7.76 2.02
N LEU A 58 13.72 -7.11 3.14
CA LEU A 58 12.44 -6.45 3.32
C LEU A 58 12.22 -5.28 2.35
N LEU A 59 13.26 -4.49 2.10
CA LEU A 59 13.20 -3.38 1.15
C LEU A 59 13.12 -3.88 -0.31
N GLN A 60 13.74 -5.02 -0.63
CA GLN A 60 13.55 -5.68 -1.92
C GLN A 60 12.12 -6.18 -2.11
N ASP A 61 11.57 -6.92 -1.13
CA ASP A 61 10.18 -7.37 -1.15
C ASP A 61 9.22 -6.18 -1.37
N LEU A 62 9.46 -5.07 -0.66
CA LEU A 62 8.64 -3.87 -0.78
C LEU A 62 8.76 -3.20 -2.15
N ARG A 63 9.97 -3.15 -2.71
CA ARG A 63 10.20 -2.61 -4.05
C ARG A 63 9.41 -3.40 -5.10
N ASP A 64 9.48 -4.72 -5.04
CA ASP A 64 8.77 -5.60 -5.99
C ASP A 64 7.25 -5.45 -5.85
N ASP A 65 6.76 -5.31 -4.62
CA ASP A 65 5.34 -5.00 -4.36
C ASP A 65 4.89 -3.67 -5.01
N LEU A 66 5.74 -2.64 -4.97
CA LEU A 66 5.46 -1.33 -5.55
C LEU A 66 5.49 -1.35 -7.08
N VAL A 67 6.32 -2.19 -7.71
CA VAL A 67 6.30 -2.40 -9.17
C VAL A 67 4.96 -3.00 -9.59
N ILE A 68 4.50 -4.04 -8.90
CA ILE A 68 3.15 -4.60 -9.13
C ILE A 68 2.08 -3.53 -8.93
N GLN A 69 2.23 -2.68 -7.91
CA GLN A 69 1.28 -1.59 -7.72
C GLN A 69 1.25 -0.62 -8.91
N GLN A 70 2.39 -0.27 -9.50
CA GLN A 70 2.42 0.63 -10.67
C GLN A 70 1.57 0.08 -11.82
N GLU A 71 1.61 -1.23 -12.06
CA GLU A 71 0.80 -1.91 -13.07
C GLU A 71 -0.69 -1.78 -12.75
N LEU A 72 -1.11 -2.11 -11.52
CA LEU A 72 -2.50 -1.99 -11.08
C LEU A 72 -3.04 -0.55 -11.19
N ILE A 73 -2.21 0.44 -10.89
CA ILE A 73 -2.55 1.86 -11.02
C ILE A 73 -2.72 2.24 -12.51
N ALA A 74 -1.83 1.78 -13.37
CA ALA A 74 -1.87 2.06 -14.81
C ALA A 74 -3.12 1.44 -15.47
N GLU A 75 -3.47 0.22 -15.09
CA GLU A 75 -4.70 -0.45 -15.53
C GLU A 75 -5.94 0.37 -15.16
N GLN A 76 -6.03 0.84 -13.92
CA GLN A 76 -7.15 1.67 -13.49
C GLN A 76 -7.24 2.99 -14.26
N ILE A 77 -6.12 3.69 -14.46
CA ILE A 77 -6.10 4.94 -15.23
C ILE A 77 -6.59 4.70 -16.66
N THR A 78 -6.12 3.62 -17.28
CA THR A 78 -6.50 3.24 -18.65
C THR A 78 -7.97 2.90 -18.75
N PHE A 79 -8.49 2.12 -17.79
CA PHE A 79 -9.90 1.76 -17.71
C PHE A 79 -10.80 3.00 -17.62
N GLU A 80 -10.50 3.92 -16.70
CA GLU A 80 -11.28 5.15 -16.52
C GLU A 80 -11.17 6.11 -17.72
N ALA A 81 -10.00 6.18 -18.36
CA ALA A 81 -9.82 6.94 -19.61
C ALA A 81 -10.69 6.37 -20.73
N GLY A 82 -10.83 5.05 -20.79
CA GLY A 82 -11.77 4.36 -21.69
C GLY A 82 -13.21 4.82 -21.48
N PHE A 83 -13.66 4.96 -20.23
CA PHE A 83 -15.00 5.50 -19.94
C PHE A 83 -15.18 6.95 -20.37
N VAL A 84 -14.19 7.81 -20.19
CA VAL A 84 -14.27 9.20 -20.68
C VAL A 84 -14.50 9.21 -22.20
N SER A 85 -13.75 8.40 -22.95
CA SER A 85 -13.94 8.24 -24.40
C SER A 85 -15.33 7.73 -24.77
N GLN A 86 -15.83 6.69 -24.08
CA GLN A 86 -17.17 6.16 -24.30
C GLN A 86 -18.27 7.20 -24.02
N ILE A 87 -18.10 8.03 -23.00
CA ILE A 87 -19.06 9.11 -22.68
C ILE A 87 -19.08 10.16 -23.79
N ASP A 88 -17.92 10.50 -24.36
CA ASP A 88 -17.85 11.43 -25.48
C ASP A 88 -18.54 10.88 -26.73
N SER A 89 -18.44 9.57 -26.99
CA SER A 89 -19.22 8.88 -28.03
C SER A 89 -20.72 8.93 -27.72
N ALA A 90 -21.15 8.66 -26.49
CA ALA A 90 -22.57 8.71 -26.10
C ALA A 90 -23.22 10.08 -26.35
N ARG A 91 -22.48 11.17 -26.11
CA ARG A 91 -22.92 12.55 -26.42
C ARG A 91 -23.15 12.78 -27.92
N GLY A 92 -22.55 11.95 -28.77
CA GLY A 92 -22.77 11.98 -30.22
C GLY A 92 -24.22 11.68 -30.62
N TYR A 93 -25.00 11.00 -29.76
CA TYR A 93 -26.40 10.68 -30.05
C TYR A 93 -27.24 11.93 -30.31
N GLU A 94 -27.11 12.95 -29.46
CA GLU A 94 -27.87 14.21 -29.63
C GLU A 94 -27.43 15.01 -30.87
N ARG A 95 -26.27 14.66 -31.46
CA ARG A 95 -25.75 15.25 -32.70
C ARG A 95 -26.04 14.37 -33.92
N GLY A 96 -26.74 13.25 -33.76
CA GLY A 96 -27.02 12.28 -34.83
C GLY A 96 -25.78 11.51 -35.30
N GLN A 97 -24.72 11.41 -34.49
CA GLN A 97 -23.47 10.73 -34.84
C GLN A 97 -23.52 9.22 -34.56
N ILE A 98 -24.39 8.79 -33.65
CA ILE A 98 -24.60 7.37 -33.29
C ILE A 98 -26.10 7.08 -33.18
N GLY A 99 -26.49 5.82 -33.36
CA GLY A 99 -27.88 5.36 -33.23
C GLY A 99 -28.27 4.96 -31.80
N ALA A 100 -29.55 4.65 -31.57
CA ALA A 100 -30.04 4.27 -30.25
C ALA A 100 -29.44 2.95 -29.75
N VAL A 101 -29.19 2.00 -30.66
CA VAL A 101 -28.55 0.71 -30.32
C VAL A 101 -27.15 0.91 -29.75
N GLU A 102 -26.35 1.75 -30.41
CA GLU A 102 -25.00 2.07 -29.96
C GLU A 102 -25.02 2.86 -28.64
N LEU A 103 -25.91 3.84 -28.52
CA LEU A 103 -26.10 4.58 -27.27
C LEU A 103 -26.39 3.62 -26.12
N GLN A 104 -27.35 2.71 -26.28
CA GLN A 104 -27.71 1.76 -25.22
C GLN A 104 -26.53 0.86 -24.84
N ALA A 105 -25.79 0.34 -25.83
CA ALA A 105 -24.60 -0.46 -25.58
C ALA A 105 -23.53 0.31 -24.80
N ILE A 106 -23.32 1.60 -25.12
CA ILE A 106 -22.42 2.47 -24.36
C ILE A 106 -22.94 2.64 -22.93
N LEU A 107 -24.24 2.94 -22.75
CA LEU A 107 -24.82 3.14 -21.42
C LEU A 107 -24.67 1.90 -20.55
N PHE A 108 -24.87 0.69 -21.09
CA PHE A 108 -24.60 -0.57 -20.41
C PHE A 108 -23.12 -0.77 -20.08
N ARG A 109 -22.19 -0.50 -21.00
CA ARG A 109 -20.75 -0.57 -20.67
C ARG A 109 -20.39 0.36 -19.51
N LEU A 110 -21.01 1.53 -19.43
CA LEU A 110 -20.79 2.49 -18.35
C LEU A 110 -21.36 2.04 -16.99
N THR A 111 -22.11 0.93 -16.90
CA THR A 111 -22.48 0.32 -15.61
C THR A 111 -21.38 -0.60 -15.06
N THR A 112 -20.38 -0.93 -15.87
CA THR A 112 -19.26 -1.76 -15.39
C THR A 112 -18.38 -0.99 -14.41
N ARG A 113 -17.71 -1.73 -13.54
CA ARG A 113 -16.85 -1.22 -12.47
C ARG A 113 -15.47 -1.85 -12.56
N HIS A 114 -14.47 -1.10 -12.14
CA HIS A 114 -13.12 -1.62 -11.90
C HIS A 114 -12.79 -1.37 -10.43
N THR A 115 -12.89 -2.43 -9.64
CA THR A 115 -12.55 -2.39 -8.21
C THR A 115 -11.05 -2.34 -8.06
N PHE A 116 -10.59 -1.60 -7.06
CA PHE A 116 -9.17 -1.48 -6.77
C PHE A 116 -8.83 -2.17 -5.46
N VAL A 117 -7.79 -3.00 -5.47
CA VAL A 117 -7.19 -3.61 -4.28
C VAL A 117 -5.71 -3.33 -4.33
N ALA A 118 -5.21 -2.56 -3.36
CA ALA A 118 -3.79 -2.26 -3.28
C ALA A 118 -2.96 -3.49 -2.92
N ASN A 119 -1.81 -3.65 -3.55
CA ASN A 119 -0.80 -4.60 -3.12
C ASN A 119 -0.14 -4.11 -1.82
N LYS A 120 -0.30 -4.91 -0.76
CA LYS A 120 0.18 -4.60 0.59
C LYS A 120 0.76 -5.83 1.29
N ALA A 121 1.24 -6.82 0.53
CA ALA A 121 1.77 -8.06 1.07
C ALA A 121 2.90 -7.78 2.07
N THR A 122 3.92 -7.02 1.66
CA THR A 122 5.07 -6.68 2.49
C THR A 122 4.69 -5.75 3.63
N MET A 123 3.83 -4.76 3.41
CA MET A 123 3.34 -3.89 4.49
C MET A 123 2.58 -4.64 5.58
N SER A 124 1.76 -5.63 5.18
CA SER A 124 1.02 -6.47 6.11
C SER A 124 1.95 -7.38 6.90
N LYS A 125 2.99 -7.92 6.26
CA LYS A 125 4.08 -8.66 6.91
C LYS A 125 4.85 -7.77 7.89
N MET A 126 5.24 -6.55 7.49
CA MET A 126 5.94 -5.57 8.33
C MET A 126 5.17 -5.25 9.61
N THR A 127 3.87 -4.99 9.46
CA THR A 127 3.01 -4.61 10.58
C THR A 127 2.76 -5.78 11.52
N SER A 128 2.46 -6.97 10.98
CA SER A 128 2.12 -8.15 11.79
C SER A 128 3.30 -8.77 12.52
N SER A 129 4.51 -8.68 11.95
CA SER A 129 5.74 -9.23 12.53
C SER A 129 6.57 -8.23 13.32
N GLY A 130 6.20 -6.94 13.33
CA GLY A 130 6.99 -5.87 13.92
C GLY A 130 8.29 -5.53 13.15
N GLN A 131 8.45 -6.07 11.93
CA GLN A 131 9.62 -5.85 11.08
C GLN A 131 9.77 -4.41 10.59
N ILE A 132 8.74 -3.55 10.75
CA ILE A 132 8.88 -2.12 10.46
C ILE A 132 10.04 -1.46 11.24
N ALA A 133 10.34 -1.98 12.44
CA ALA A 133 11.46 -1.52 13.26
C ALA A 133 12.86 -1.82 12.66
N LEU A 134 12.94 -2.66 11.63
CA LEU A 134 14.18 -2.90 10.88
C LEU A 134 14.54 -1.72 9.97
N ILE A 135 13.58 -0.86 9.62
CA ILE A 135 13.81 0.32 8.78
C ILE A 135 14.46 1.41 9.63
N ARG A 136 15.79 1.52 9.56
CA ARG A 136 16.57 2.46 10.39
C ARG A 136 16.37 3.91 9.99
N ASN A 137 16.09 4.15 8.71
CA ASN A 137 15.85 5.49 8.18
C ASN A 137 14.42 5.94 8.51
N ALA A 138 14.28 6.76 9.55
CA ALA A 138 12.99 7.27 9.99
C ALA A 138 12.24 8.08 8.91
N SER A 139 12.96 8.71 7.96
CA SER A 139 12.31 9.42 6.85
C SER A 139 11.69 8.44 5.85
N LEU A 140 12.39 7.35 5.54
CA LEU A 140 11.88 6.28 4.68
C LEU A 140 10.70 5.57 5.34
N GLU A 141 10.82 5.20 6.61
CA GLU A 141 9.73 4.59 7.39
C GLU A 141 8.44 5.44 7.32
N ASN A 142 8.55 6.74 7.59
CA ASN A 142 7.41 7.66 7.50
C ASN A 142 6.83 7.75 6.08
N SER A 143 7.67 7.69 5.05
CA SER A 143 7.23 7.73 3.64
C SER A 143 6.46 6.46 3.27
N ILE A 144 6.91 5.29 3.73
CA ILE A 144 6.20 4.02 3.57
C ILE A 144 4.83 4.09 4.22
N VAL A 145 4.75 4.53 5.48
CA VAL A 145 3.47 4.63 6.20
C VAL A 145 2.50 5.57 5.48
N ARG A 146 2.96 6.76 5.07
CA ARG A 146 2.12 7.74 4.36
C ARG A 146 1.62 7.21 3.02
N TYR A 147 2.49 6.52 2.28
CA TYR A 147 2.12 5.89 1.01
C TYR A 147 0.99 4.88 1.19
N TYR A 148 1.10 3.98 2.17
CA TYR A 148 0.06 2.97 2.41
C TYR A 148 -1.26 3.58 2.93
N GLN A 149 -1.20 4.66 3.71
CA GLN A 149 -2.40 5.43 4.08
C GLN A 149 -3.10 6.02 2.84
N LEU A 150 -2.35 6.59 1.90
CA LEU A 150 -2.88 7.11 0.64
C LEU A 150 -3.47 5.98 -0.23
N SER A 151 -2.80 4.82 -0.26
CA SER A 151 -3.24 3.63 -0.99
C SER A 151 -4.57 3.10 -0.44
N ASP A 152 -4.68 2.94 0.88
CA ASP A 152 -5.91 2.52 1.56
C ASP A 152 -7.07 3.50 1.34
N TYR A 153 -6.79 4.80 1.43
CA TYR A 153 -7.76 5.85 1.10
C TYR A 153 -8.24 5.71 -0.35
N THR A 154 -7.31 5.50 -1.29
CA THR A 154 -7.61 5.34 -2.71
C THR A 154 -8.49 4.13 -2.97
N THR A 155 -8.16 2.97 -2.40
CA THR A 155 -8.98 1.75 -2.42
C THR A 155 -10.38 2.01 -1.88
N THR A 156 -10.48 2.61 -0.70
CA THR A 156 -11.77 2.84 -0.03
C THR A 156 -12.67 3.73 -0.87
N VAL A 157 -12.17 4.88 -1.33
CA VAL A 157 -13.00 5.82 -2.08
C VAL A 157 -13.37 5.25 -3.45
N THR A 158 -12.49 4.52 -4.13
CA THR A 158 -12.80 3.88 -5.42
C THR A 158 -13.90 2.84 -5.28
N ASN A 159 -13.81 1.95 -4.29
CA ASN A 159 -14.82 0.91 -4.09
C ASN A 159 -16.15 1.46 -3.57
N ASN A 160 -16.12 2.50 -2.71
CA ASN A 160 -17.33 3.21 -2.29
C ASN A 160 -18.01 3.91 -3.48
N ASN A 161 -17.24 4.53 -4.37
CA ASN A 161 -17.78 5.15 -5.57
C ASN A 161 -18.44 4.14 -6.51
N ASN A 162 -17.83 2.96 -6.67
CA ASN A 162 -18.43 1.86 -7.42
C ASN A 162 -19.80 1.48 -6.81
N LEU A 163 -19.88 1.32 -5.49
CA LEU A 163 -21.13 0.98 -4.82
C LEU A 163 -22.18 2.11 -4.92
N PHE A 164 -21.85 3.31 -4.43
CA PHE A 164 -22.85 4.36 -4.23
C PHE A 164 -23.22 5.11 -5.49
N ILE A 165 -22.31 5.23 -6.46
CA ILE A 165 -22.55 6.04 -7.66
C ILE A 165 -22.83 5.14 -8.86
N VAL A 166 -22.03 4.08 -9.06
CA VAL A 166 -22.25 3.17 -10.19
C VAL A 166 -23.44 2.26 -9.89
N ASP A 167 -23.34 1.40 -8.87
CA ASP A 167 -24.32 0.35 -8.61
C ASP A 167 -25.67 0.92 -8.12
N MET A 168 -25.67 1.90 -7.21
CA MET A 168 -26.90 2.41 -6.61
C MET A 168 -27.58 3.58 -7.37
N GLN A 169 -26.88 4.26 -8.28
CA GLN A 169 -27.44 5.45 -8.97
C GLN A 169 -27.43 5.38 -10.49
N TYR A 170 -26.35 4.88 -11.09
CA TYR A 170 -26.23 4.79 -12.55
C TYR A 170 -26.77 3.47 -13.10
N GLY A 171 -26.55 2.35 -12.41
CA GLY A 171 -27.08 1.04 -12.74
C GLY A 171 -28.61 1.06 -12.95
N PRO A 172 -29.40 1.53 -11.95
CA PRO A 172 -30.86 1.64 -12.06
C PRO A 172 -31.32 2.49 -13.25
N PHE A 173 -30.61 3.59 -13.54
CA PHE A 173 -30.92 4.42 -14.70
C PHE A 173 -30.87 3.64 -16.02
N VAL A 174 -29.93 2.70 -16.15
CA VAL A 174 -29.81 1.85 -17.36
C VAL A 174 -30.75 0.66 -17.29
N SER A 175 -30.79 -0.08 -16.16
CA SER A 175 -31.60 -1.30 -16.02
C SER A 175 -33.10 -1.03 -16.06
N ASP A 176 -33.54 0.10 -15.54
CA ASP A 176 -34.96 0.47 -15.49
C ASP A 176 -35.43 1.07 -16.83
N ASN A 177 -34.56 1.06 -17.85
CA ASN A 177 -34.81 1.62 -19.16
C ASN A 177 -35.33 3.06 -19.08
N ALA A 178 -34.69 3.90 -18.26
CA ALA A 178 -35.22 5.24 -17.94
C ALA A 178 -35.33 6.18 -19.17
N LEU A 179 -34.62 5.88 -20.26
CA LEU A 179 -34.75 6.61 -21.52
C LEU A 179 -35.88 6.06 -22.43
N GLY A 180 -36.31 4.81 -22.20
CA GLY A 180 -37.36 4.15 -22.97
C GLY A 180 -36.88 3.63 -24.32
N PHE A 181 -35.76 2.91 -24.36
CA PHE A 181 -35.34 2.13 -25.52
C PHE A 181 -36.42 1.11 -25.89
N GLY A 182 -36.83 1.11 -27.15
CA GLY A 182 -37.86 0.23 -27.69
C GLY A 182 -37.32 -1.10 -28.22
N CYS A 183 -38.22 -2.05 -28.41
CA CYS A 183 -37.94 -3.36 -28.99
C CYS A 183 -39.00 -3.63 -30.06
N ALA A 184 -38.55 -3.93 -31.27
CA ALA A 184 -39.40 -4.28 -32.39
C ALA A 184 -40.09 -5.63 -32.14
N ALA A 185 -41.17 -5.89 -32.88
CA ALA A 185 -41.88 -7.17 -32.82
C ALA A 185 -41.00 -8.39 -33.18
N THR A 186 -39.89 -8.16 -33.89
CA THR A 186 -38.87 -9.17 -34.22
C THR A 186 -37.98 -9.55 -33.03
N GLY A 187 -38.08 -8.82 -31.90
CA GLY A 187 -37.18 -8.94 -30.76
C GLY A 187 -35.88 -8.14 -30.91
N GLU A 188 -35.69 -7.44 -32.03
CA GLU A 188 -34.55 -6.56 -32.26
C GLU A 188 -34.79 -5.19 -31.63
N MET A 189 -33.74 -4.55 -31.14
CA MET A 189 -33.86 -3.20 -30.62
C MET A 189 -34.18 -2.18 -31.70
N GLU A 190 -35.05 -1.24 -31.36
CA GLU A 190 -35.32 -0.10 -32.21
C GLU A 190 -34.10 0.83 -32.24
N ASN A 191 -33.69 1.24 -33.45
CA ASN A 191 -32.53 2.11 -33.61
C ASN A 191 -32.87 3.60 -33.49
N GLU A 192 -34.17 3.93 -33.36
CA GLU A 192 -34.64 5.28 -33.08
C GLU A 192 -35.08 5.39 -31.62
N LEU A 193 -34.66 6.48 -30.96
CA LEU A 193 -35.07 6.79 -29.60
C LEU A 193 -35.50 8.25 -29.50
N MET A 194 -36.80 8.48 -29.32
CA MET A 194 -37.34 9.81 -29.14
C MET A 194 -37.09 10.30 -27.71
N LEU A 195 -36.13 11.22 -27.57
CA LEU A 195 -35.85 11.88 -26.29
C LEU A 195 -36.61 13.21 -26.20
N ASP A 196 -37.60 13.27 -25.32
CA ASP A 196 -38.20 14.53 -24.88
C ASP A 196 -37.19 15.37 -24.08
N ARG A 197 -37.62 16.56 -23.64
CA ARG A 197 -36.77 17.49 -22.89
C ARG A 197 -36.24 16.88 -21.58
N GLU A 198 -37.07 16.13 -20.89
CA GLU A 198 -36.73 15.54 -19.58
C GLU A 198 -35.71 14.42 -19.75
N LYS A 199 -35.93 13.51 -20.71
CA LYS A 199 -35.02 12.41 -21.01
C LYS A 199 -33.66 12.88 -21.53
N ARG A 200 -33.62 13.96 -22.34
CA ARG A 200 -32.34 14.58 -22.75
C ARG A 200 -31.58 15.12 -21.56
N TYR A 201 -32.28 15.84 -20.67
CA TYR A 201 -31.66 16.35 -19.46
C TYR A 201 -31.14 15.21 -18.57
N LEU A 202 -31.93 14.16 -18.38
CA LEU A 202 -31.55 12.97 -17.62
C LEU A 202 -30.29 12.30 -18.19
N LEU A 203 -30.27 12.03 -19.51
CA LEU A 203 -29.11 11.47 -20.20
C LEU A 203 -27.86 12.32 -19.97
N ARG A 204 -27.94 13.63 -20.19
CA ARG A 204 -26.81 14.56 -20.00
C ARG A 204 -26.30 14.53 -18.57
N MET A 205 -27.19 14.56 -17.58
CA MET A 205 -26.82 14.56 -16.16
C MET A 205 -26.15 13.24 -15.75
N LYS A 206 -26.65 12.10 -16.22
CA LYS A 206 -26.08 10.78 -15.93
C LYS A 206 -24.71 10.60 -16.58
N LEU A 207 -24.55 11.02 -17.83
CA LEU A 207 -23.24 11.04 -18.51
C LEU A 207 -22.25 11.98 -17.82
N LEU A 208 -22.67 13.18 -17.43
CA LEU A 208 -21.83 14.14 -16.70
C LEU A 208 -21.39 13.59 -15.33
N GLN A 209 -22.29 12.93 -14.60
CA GLN A 209 -21.96 12.30 -13.31
C GLN A 209 -20.89 11.21 -13.49
N ARG A 210 -21.06 10.32 -14.49
CA ARG A 210 -20.07 9.27 -14.78
C ARG A 210 -18.74 9.83 -15.25
N GLU A 211 -18.74 10.88 -16.05
CA GLU A 211 -17.51 11.52 -16.52
C GLU A 211 -16.72 12.15 -15.37
N ARG A 212 -17.41 12.89 -14.50
CA ARG A 212 -16.79 13.48 -13.30
C ARG A 212 -16.19 12.40 -12.41
N LEU A 213 -16.89 11.28 -12.26
CA LEU A 213 -16.40 10.15 -11.49
C LEU A 213 -15.11 9.57 -12.08
N ALA A 214 -15.11 9.28 -13.39
CA ALA A 214 -13.95 8.74 -14.09
C ALA A 214 -12.75 9.70 -14.05
N LYS A 215 -12.96 11.00 -14.31
CA LYS A 215 -11.91 12.02 -14.23
C LYS A 215 -11.35 12.17 -12.81
N ALA A 216 -12.22 12.13 -11.79
CA ALA A 216 -11.78 12.16 -10.39
C ALA A 216 -10.97 10.92 -10.01
N ALA A 217 -11.38 9.74 -10.49
CA ALA A 217 -10.62 8.50 -10.31
C ALA A 217 -9.24 8.62 -10.97
N ILE A 218 -9.15 9.02 -12.24
CA ILE A 218 -7.87 9.24 -12.94
C ILE A 218 -6.95 10.18 -12.13
N GLY A 219 -7.46 11.31 -11.64
CA GLY A 219 -6.68 12.25 -10.84
C GLY A 219 -6.13 11.62 -9.56
N ARG A 220 -6.95 10.82 -8.86
CA ARG A 220 -6.54 10.11 -7.64
C ARG A 220 -5.46 9.06 -7.94
N PHE A 221 -5.65 8.26 -8.98
CA PHE A 221 -4.69 7.23 -9.35
C PHE A 221 -3.38 7.83 -9.88
N LYS A 222 -3.40 8.98 -10.55
CA LYS A 222 -2.17 9.73 -10.87
C LYS A 222 -1.44 10.21 -9.61
N THR A 223 -2.17 10.67 -8.60
CA THR A 223 -1.57 11.06 -7.31
C THR A 223 -0.91 9.86 -6.63
N LEU A 224 -1.59 8.71 -6.61
CA LEU A 224 -1.04 7.47 -6.09
C LEU A 224 0.18 7.00 -6.90
N GLN A 225 0.14 7.12 -8.23
CA GLN A 225 1.26 6.79 -9.11
C GLN A 225 2.51 7.63 -8.79
N THR A 226 2.34 8.94 -8.61
CA THR A 226 3.45 9.82 -8.21
C THR A 226 4.04 9.39 -6.87
N ALA A 227 3.20 9.12 -5.87
CA ALA A 227 3.67 8.64 -4.57
C ALA A 227 4.35 7.26 -4.64
N THR A 228 3.88 6.35 -5.50
CA THR A 228 4.53 5.05 -5.76
C THR A 228 5.93 5.25 -6.34
N ASN A 229 6.07 6.15 -7.32
CA ASN A 229 7.36 6.43 -7.96
C ASN A 229 8.36 7.07 -6.98
N GLU A 230 7.91 8.06 -6.21
CA GLU A 230 8.74 8.71 -5.18
C GLU A 230 9.23 7.70 -4.14
N LEU A 231 8.35 6.80 -3.68
CA LEU A 231 8.74 5.77 -2.71
C LEU A 231 9.71 4.75 -3.30
N LEU A 232 9.52 4.34 -4.56
CA LEU A 232 10.46 3.47 -5.27
C LEU A 232 11.85 4.09 -5.35
N GLU A 233 11.96 5.38 -5.68
CA GLU A 233 13.24 6.10 -5.73
C GLU A 233 13.93 6.14 -4.36
N LEU A 234 13.16 6.37 -3.28
CA LEU A 234 13.70 6.37 -1.92
C LEU A 234 14.21 4.98 -1.51
N ILE A 235 13.48 3.92 -1.84
CA ILE A 235 13.89 2.54 -1.55
C ILE A 235 15.13 2.16 -2.38
N ASP A 236 15.16 2.50 -3.67
CA ASP A 236 16.31 2.25 -4.54
C ASP A 236 17.56 2.98 -4.06
N HIS A 237 17.41 4.19 -3.51
CA HIS A 237 18.51 4.93 -2.89
C HIS A 237 19.02 4.23 -1.62
N GLU A 238 18.11 3.80 -0.73
CA GLU A 238 18.47 3.10 0.51
C GLU A 238 19.16 1.76 0.22
N LEU A 239 18.69 1.01 -0.79
CA LEU A 239 19.28 -0.26 -1.23
C LEU A 239 20.69 -0.10 -1.83
N LYS A 240 21.02 1.05 -2.42
CA LYS A 240 22.37 1.34 -2.94
C LYS A 240 23.34 1.79 -1.84
N GLY A 241 22.82 2.33 -0.74
CA GLY A 241 23.61 2.80 0.41
C GLY A 241 23.81 1.75 1.50
N SER A 242 23.13 0.61 1.41
CA SER A 242 23.21 -0.54 2.33
C SER A 242 24.32 -1.52 1.93
#